data_AF-A0A656JPR9-F1
#
_entry.id   AF-A0A656JPR9-F1
#
_cell.length_a   1.000
_cell.length_b   1.000
_cell.length_c   1.000
_cell.angle_alpha   90.00
_cell.angle_beta   90.00
_cell.angle_gamma   90.00
#
_symmetry.space_group_name_H-M   'P 1'
#
loop_
_entity.id
_entity.type
_entity.pdbx_description
1 polymer ?
#
loop_
_entity_poly.entity_id
_entity_poly.type
_entity_poly.pdbx_seq_one_letter_code
_entity_poly.pdbx_strand_id
1 'polypeptide(L)' 'MAQAYIYMECPVSGQTLTLGKLTIQSGVGTFQYSPDAVQENIWVPDPFRYPLSARSYSVTKNGGVPGFIDDAMPDGWG' A
#
# COMPACT_ATOMS: atom_id res chain seq x y z
N MET A 1 -15.61 -8.91 3.76
CA MET A 1 -14.20 -8.89 3.29
C MET A 1 -14.11 -7.83 2.23
N ALA A 2 -13.28 -6.81 2.42
CA ALA A 2 -13.08 -5.73 1.44
C ALA A 2 -11.72 -5.90 0.77
N GLN A 3 -11.60 -5.51 -0.49
CA GLN A 3 -10.33 -5.55 -1.22
C GLN A 3 -10.21 -4.35 -2.16
N ALA A 4 -8.99 -3.85 -2.32
CA ALA A 4 -8.67 -2.77 -3.23
C ALA A 4 -7.30 -3.00 -3.88
N TYR A 5 -7.18 -2.61 -5.14
CA TYR A 5 -5.88 -2.41 -5.78
C TYR A 5 -5.42 -0.99 -5.50
N ILE A 6 -4.16 -0.85 -5.14
CA ILE A 6 -3.54 0.42 -4.81
C ILE A 6 -2.72 0.86 -6.02
N TYR A 7 -3.10 1.99 -6.59
CA TYR A 7 -2.36 2.65 -7.66
C TYR A 7 -1.67 3.88 -7.10
N MET A 8 -0.46 4.16 -7.58
CA MET A 8 0.34 5.28 -7.12
C MET A 8 1.11 5.88 -8.29
N GLU A 9 1.21 7.20 -8.33
CA GLU A 9 2.17 7.89 -9.20
C GLU A 9 3.56 7.80 -8.59
N CYS A 10 4.52 7.25 -9.32
CA CYS A 10 5.91 7.20 -8.89
C CYS A 10 6.52 8.60 -9.02
N PRO A 11 7.02 9.22 -7.93
CA PRO A 11 7.58 10.57 -7.98
C PRO A 11 8.90 10.63 -8.77
N VAL A 12 9.55 9.49 -9.03
CA VAL A 12 10.79 9.42 -9.81
C VAL A 12 10.51 9.41 -11.31
N SER A 13 9.45 8.73 -11.76
CA SER A 13 9.14 8.55 -13.19
C SER A 13 7.92 9.32 -13.69
N GLY A 14 7.06 9.82 -12.79
CA GLY A 14 5.77 10.44 -13.11
C GLY A 14 4.72 9.45 -13.63
N GLN A 15 4.99 8.14 -13.58
CA GLN A 15 4.07 7.12 -14.08
C GLN A 15 3.16 6.59 -12.97
N THR A 16 1.88 6.39 -13.29
CA THR A 16 0.96 5.64 -12.42
C THR A 16 1.22 4.14 -12.57
N LEU A 17 1.49 3.48 -11.46
CA LEU A 17 1.77 2.04 -11.39
C LEU A 17 0.83 1.34 -10.40
N THR A 18 0.70 0.01 -10.56
CA THR A 18 -0.01 -0.83 -9.58
C THR A 18 0.95 -1.17 -8.45
N LEU A 19 0.81 -0.49 -7.31
CA LEU A 19 1.67 -0.72 -6.16
C LEU A 19 1.40 -2.09 -5.54
N GLY A 20 0.13 -2.47 -5.38
CA GLY A 20 -0.21 -3.72 -4.74
C GLY A 20 -1.70 -3.91 -4.48
N LYS A 21 -2.01 -4.90 -3.65
CA LYS A 21 -3.37 -5.22 -3.22
C LYS A 21 -3.48 -5.14 -1.71
N LEU A 22 -4.53 -4.47 -1.24
CA LEU A 22 -4.95 -4.47 0.16
C LEU A 22 -6.20 -5.33 0.31
N THR A 23 -6.19 -6.28 1.23
CA THR A 23 -7.37 -7.05 1.64
C THR A 23 -7.64 -6.80 3.11
N ILE A 24 -8.87 -6.45 3.49
CA ILE A 24 -9.28 -6.20 4.87
C ILE A 24 -10.35 -7.20 5.29
N GLN A 25 -10.10 -7.86 6.42
CA GLN A 25 -11.02 -8.77 7.07
C GLN A 25 -11.05 -8.50 8.57
N SER A 26 -12.24 -8.19 9.10
CA SER A 26 -12.46 -7.95 10.54
C SER A 26 -11.49 -6.92 11.15
N GLY A 27 -11.19 -5.84 10.42
CA GLY A 27 -10.28 -4.78 10.86
C GLY A 27 -8.79 -5.10 10.75
N VAL A 28 -8.43 -6.27 10.21
CA VAL A 28 -7.03 -6.65 9.93
C VAL A 28 -6.79 -6.60 8.43
N GLY A 29 -5.78 -5.84 8.03
CA GLY A 29 -5.32 -5.69 6.66
C GLY A 29 -4.20 -6.65 6.30
N THR A 30 -4.22 -7.13 5.08
CA THR A 30 -3.08 -7.79 4.42
C THR A 30 -2.74 -7.00 3.17
N PHE A 31 -1.59 -6.34 3.18
CA PHE A 31 -1.06 -5.61 2.02
C PHE A 31 0.03 -6.43 1.34
N GLN A 32 -0.05 -6.58 0.02
CA GLN A 32 0.97 -7.27 -0.76
C GLN A 32 1.32 -6.41 -1.98
N TYR A 33 2.61 -6.17 -2.19
CA TYR A 33 3.09 -5.50 -3.39
C TYR A 33 2.77 -6.34 -4.64
N SER A 34 2.54 -5.66 -5.77
CA SER A 34 2.39 -6.37 -7.05
C SER A 34 3.71 -7.05 -7.43
N PRO A 35 3.67 -8.22 -8.10
CA PRO A 35 4.89 -8.87 -8.58
C PRO A 35 5.73 -7.95 -9.47
N ASP A 36 5.08 -7.18 -10.35
CA ASP A 36 5.74 -6.25 -11.26
C ASP A 36 6.46 -5.14 -10.48
N ALA A 37 5.82 -4.56 -9.45
CA ALA A 37 6.46 -3.56 -8.59
C ALA A 37 7.74 -4.09 -7.93
N VAL A 38 7.69 -5.33 -7.43
CA VAL A 38 8.85 -5.97 -6.79
C VAL A 38 9.95 -6.27 -7.82
N GLN A 39 9.59 -6.79 -8.99
CA GLN A 39 10.53 -7.11 -10.06
C GLN A 39 11.24 -5.87 -10.60
N GLU A 40 10.52 -4.77 -10.78
CA GLU A 40 11.04 -3.51 -11.28
C GLU A 40 11.80 -2.70 -10.21
N ASN A 41 11.81 -3.18 -8.96
CA ASN A 41 12.44 -2.52 -7.82
C ASN A 41 12.02 -1.04 -7.70
N ILE A 42 10.71 -0.78 -7.79
CA ILE A 42 10.15 0.57 -7.84
C ILE A 42 10.37 1.34 -6.53
N TRP A 43 10.26 2.66 -6.61
CA TRP A 43 10.18 3.50 -5.42
C TRP A 43 8.90 3.19 -4.61
N VAL A 44 8.99 3.24 -3.28
CA VAL A 44 7.87 3.02 -2.36
C VAL A 44 7.79 4.14 -1.31
N PRO A 45 6.58 4.50 -0.84
CA PRO A 45 6.38 5.66 0.04
C PRO A 45 6.90 5.46 1.47
N ASP A 46 6.95 4.21 1.97
CA ASP A 46 7.42 3.90 3.32
C ASP A 46 8.39 2.70 3.29
N PRO A 47 9.64 2.89 2.83
CA PRO A 47 10.60 1.80 2.69
C PRO A 47 11.08 1.24 4.04
N PHE A 48 10.85 1.94 5.15
CA PHE A 48 11.30 1.50 6.47
C PHE A 48 10.32 0.52 7.11
N ARG A 49 9.00 0.82 7.06
CA ARG A 49 7.98 -0.08 7.62
C ARG A 49 7.44 -1.06 6.57
N TYR A 50 7.41 -0.65 5.32
CA TYR A 50 6.92 -1.45 4.18
C TYR A 50 7.99 -1.53 3.07
N PRO A 51 9.19 -2.09 3.34
CA PRO A 51 10.20 -2.26 2.30
C PRO A 51 9.64 -3.05 1.12
N LEU A 52 10.03 -2.72 -0.10
CA LEU A 52 9.57 -3.43 -1.29
C LEU A 52 9.96 -4.93 -1.19
N SER A 53 8.96 -5.80 -1.26
CA SER A 53 9.14 -7.23 -1.03
C SER A 53 7.93 -8.03 -1.52
N ALA A 54 8.16 -9.29 -1.92
CA ALA A 54 7.08 -10.23 -2.29
C ALA A 54 6.25 -10.70 -1.08
N ARG A 55 6.70 -10.44 0.15
CA ARG A 55 5.98 -10.81 1.37
C ARG A 55 4.72 -9.97 1.55
N SER A 56 3.73 -10.57 2.22
CA SER A 56 2.56 -9.83 2.68
C SER A 56 2.83 -9.15 4.02
N TYR A 57 2.26 -7.97 4.20
CA TYR A 57 2.30 -7.16 5.41
C TYR A 57 0.97 -7.23 6.14
N SER A 58 0.99 -7.62 7.41
CA SER A 58 -0.20 -7.59 8.27
C SER A 58 -0.31 -6.22 8.94
N VAL A 59 -1.51 -5.63 8.88
CA VAL A 59 -1.80 -4.31 9.43
C VAL A 59 -2.96 -4.44 10.41
N THR A 60 -2.70 -4.12 11.67
CA THR A 60 -3.70 -4.18 12.76
C THR A 60 -4.12 -2.79 13.27
N LYS A 61 -3.57 -1.74 12.66
CA LYS A 61 -3.90 -0.33 12.95
C LYS A 61 -4.76 0.26 11.83
N ASN A 62 -5.38 1.41 12.09
CA ASN A 62 -6.16 2.19 11.12
C ASN A 62 -7.21 1.33 10.37
N GLY A 63 -7.91 0.45 11.10
CA GLY A 63 -8.91 -0.46 10.51
C GLY A 63 -8.36 -1.48 9.50
N GLY A 64 -7.05 -1.70 9.48
CA GLY A 64 -6.37 -2.56 8.52
C GLY A 64 -5.73 -1.81 7.35
N VAL A 65 -5.75 -0.47 7.35
CA VAL A 65 -5.13 0.34 6.30
C VAL A 65 -3.68 0.68 6.65
N PRO A 66 -2.69 0.40 5.80
CA PRO A 66 -1.32 0.89 5.97
C PRO A 66 -1.29 2.41 6.16
N GLY A 67 -0.46 2.90 7.08
CA GLY A 67 -0.36 4.33 7.39
C GLY A 67 -0.09 5.20 6.15
N PHE A 68 0.80 4.78 5.25
CA PHE A 68 1.08 5.54 4.03
C PHE A 68 -0.11 5.66 3.06
N ILE A 69 -1.11 4.77 3.17
CA ILE A 69 -2.37 4.87 2.41
C ILE A 69 -3.33 5.80 3.14
N ASP A 70 -3.43 5.64 4.46
CA ASP A 70 -4.27 6.44 5.34
C ASP A 70 -3.88 7.93 5.31
N ASP A 71 -2.57 8.22 5.28
CA ASP A 71 -1.99 9.57 5.17
C ASP A 71 -2.33 10.27 3.84
N ALA A 72 -2.76 9.52 2.81
CA ALA A 72 -3.20 10.06 1.52
C ALA A 72 -4.73 10.29 1.46
N MET A 73 -5.46 9.89 2.50
CA MET A 73 -6.89 10.14 2.61
C MET A 73 -7.13 11.54 3.21
N PRO A 74 -8.29 12.17 2.98
CA PRO A 74 -8.64 13.41 3.67
C PRO A 74 -8.48 13.22 5.17
N ASP A 75 -7.77 14.15 5.84
CA ASP A 75 -7.86 14.22 7.28
C ASP A 75 -9.32 14.56 7.64
N GLY A 76 -9.81 14.03 8.76
CA GLY A 76 -11.23 14.13 9.15
C GLY A 76 -11.71 15.53 9.51
N TRP A 77 -11.08 16.57 8.96
CA TRP A 77 -11.29 17.97 9.27
C TRP A 77 -12.44 18.60 8.49
N GLY A 78 -12.93 17.96 7.41
CA GLY A 78 -14.18 18.34 6.74
C GLY A 78 -14.10 19.66 5.97
#